data_AF-A0A0P0GC74-F1
#
_entry.id   AF-A0A0P0GC74-F1
#
_cell.length_a   1.000
_cell.length_b   1.000
_cell.length_c   1.000
_cell.angle_alpha   90.00
_cell.angle_beta   90.00
_cell.angle_gamma   90.00
#
_symmetry.space_group_name_H-M   'P 1'
#
loop_
_entity.id
_entity.type
_entity.pdbx_description
1 polymer ?
#
loop_
_entity_poly.entity_id
_entity_poly.type
_entity_poly.pdbx_seq_one_letter_code
_entity_poly.pdbx_strand_id
1 'polypeptide(L)' 'MPRGNYTIQRSCEECGKIFTPPTLVSKYCCPACSKRAYKKRQIAKEKEAIRQALVR' A
#
# COMPACT_ATOMS: atom_id res chain seq x y z
N MET A 1 -15.58 16.43 -1.98
CA MET A 1 -14.79 15.65 -2.97
C MET A 1 -15.78 14.98 -3.93
N PRO A 2 -15.72 15.23 -5.25
CA PRO A 2 -16.71 14.72 -6.18
C PRO A 2 -16.60 13.19 -6.28
N ARG A 3 -17.71 12.50 -6.00
CA ARG A 3 -17.84 11.04 -6.18
C ARG A 3 -18.11 10.80 -7.67
N GLY A 4 -17.09 10.92 -8.50
CA GLY A 4 -17.20 10.48 -9.89
C GLY A 4 -17.52 8.99 -9.88
N ASN A 5 -18.58 8.58 -10.59
CA ASN A 5 -18.99 7.19 -10.77
C ASN A 5 -17.97 6.43 -11.63
N TYR A 6 -16.75 6.27 -11.13
CA TYR A 6 -15.67 5.56 -11.80
C TYR A 6 -15.57 4.15 -11.21
N THR A 7 -16.20 3.18 -11.88
CA THR A 7 -16.06 1.74 -11.59
C THR A 7 -14.78 1.19 -12.22
N ILE A 8 -13.63 1.71 -11.79
CA ILE A 8 -12.33 1.21 -12.25
C ILE A 8 -11.92 0.07 -11.33
N GLN A 9 -11.81 -1.15 -11.84
CA GLN A 9 -11.26 -2.26 -11.06
C GLN A 9 -9.72 -2.16 -11.00
N ARG A 10 -9.13 -2.34 -9.82
CA ARG A 10 -7.67 -2.37 -9.63
C ARG A 10 -7.25 -3.56 -8.80
N SER A 11 -6.03 -4.05 -9.01
CA SER A 11 -5.42 -5.06 -8.15
C SER A 11 -4.83 -4.42 -6.90
N CYS A 12 -5.08 -5.00 -5.73
CA CYS A 12 -4.47 -4.59 -4.48
C CYS A 12 -2.97 -4.87 -4.49
N GLU A 13 -2.14 -3.85 -4.24
CA GLU A 13 -0.68 -4.01 -4.19
C GLU A 13 -0.20 -4.97 -3.07
N GLU A 14 -1.02 -5.22 -2.05
CA GLU A 14 -0.63 -6.10 -0.93
C GLU A 14 -1.09 -7.56 -1.06
N CYS A 15 -2.28 -7.79 -1.62
CA CYS A 15 -2.87 -9.13 -1.67
C CYS A 15 -3.23 -9.58 -3.09
N GLY A 16 -3.01 -8.75 -4.11
CA GLY A 16 -3.28 -9.06 -5.52
C GLY A 16 -4.76 -9.10 -5.90
N LYS A 17 -5.69 -9.02 -4.93
CA LYS A 17 -7.13 -9.11 -5.20
C LYS A 17 -7.62 -7.92 -6.01
N ILE A 18 -8.47 -8.21 -7.00
CA ILE A 18 -9.18 -7.18 -7.76
C ILE A 18 -10.25 -6.58 -6.84
N PHE A 19 -10.27 -5.25 -6.74
CA PHE A 19 -11.25 -4.51 -5.96
C PHE A 19 -11.67 -3.24 -6.69
N THR A 20 -12.83 -2.71 -6.31
CA THR A 20 -13.31 -1.42 -6.79
C THR A 20 -12.92 -0.35 -5.76
N PRO A 21 -11.87 0.45 -5.99
CA PRO A 21 -11.47 1.53 -5.11
C PRO A 21 -12.56 2.60 -4.99
N PRO A 22 -12.85 3.08 -3.76
CA PRO A 22 -13.79 4.18 -3.55
C PRO A 22 -13.21 5.54 -4.01
N THR A 23 -11.89 5.64 -4.15
CA THR A 23 -11.19 6.86 -4.60
C THR A 23 -10.10 6.53 -5.62
N LEU A 24 -9.79 7.43 -6.55
CA LEU A 24 -8.75 7.25 -7.57
C LEU A 24 -7.35 6.96 -7.00
N VAL A 25 -7.11 7.32 -5.74
CA VAL A 25 -5.84 7.16 -5.03
C VAL A 25 -5.79 5.91 -4.16
N SER A 26 -6.89 5.16 -4.03
CA SER A 26 -6.91 3.93 -3.23
C SER A 26 -6.09 2.83 -3.91
N LYS A 27 -4.99 2.43 -3.25
CA LYS A 27 -4.05 1.38 -3.69
C LYS A 27 -4.35 -0.01 -3.12
N TYR A 28 -5.18 -0.06 -2.08
CA TYR A 28 -5.44 -1.25 -1.29
C TYR A 28 -6.92 -1.57 -1.23
N CYS A 29 -7.25 -2.87 -1.27
CA CYS A 29 -8.64 -3.33 -1.21
C CYS A 29 -9.31 -3.08 0.14
N CYS A 30 -8.55 -2.94 1.23
CA CYS A 30 -9.08 -2.75 2.56
C CYS A 30 -8.06 -2.06 3.50
N PRO A 31 -8.52 -1.44 4.60
CA PRO A 31 -7.63 -0.83 5.60
C PRO A 31 -6.64 -1.83 6.21
N ALA A 32 -6.99 -3.12 6.28
CA ALA A 32 -6.07 -4.16 6.74
C ALA A 32 -4.85 -4.32 5.81
N CYS A 33 -5.06 -4.30 4.49
CA CYS A 33 -3.96 -4.32 3.52
C CYS A 33 -3.10 -3.04 3.65
N SER A 34 -3.71 -1.86 3.77
CA SER A 34 -2.97 -0.62 3.99
C SER A 34 -2.07 -0.68 5.25
N LYS A 35 -2.57 -1.24 6.35
CA LYS A 35 -1.78 -1.42 7.59
C LYS A 35 -0.63 -2.41 7.41
N ARG A 36 -0.84 -3.50 6.67
CA ARG A 36 0.21 -4.48 6.33
C ARG A 36 1.31 -3.84 5.49
N ALA A 37 0.94 -3.10 4.44
CA ALA A 37 1.88 -2.34 3.62
C ALA A 37 2.73 -1.38 4.45
N TYR A 38 2.08 -0.62 5.33
CA TYR A 38 2.76 0.34 6.20
C TYR A 38 3.79 -0.37 7.10
N LYS A 39 3.40 -1.45 7.78
CA LYS A 39 4.31 -2.23 8.64
C LYS A 39 5.51 -2.78 7.86
N LYS A 40 5.29 -3.34 6.68
CA LYS A 40 6.38 -3.84 5.81
C LYS A 40 7.37 -2.73 5.45
N ARG A 41 6.87 -1.53 5.11
CA ARG A 41 7.74 -0.37 4.80
C ARG A 41 8.56 0.08 6.00
N GLN A 42 7.98 0.09 7.20
CA GLN A 42 8.73 0.45 8.42
C GLN A 42 9.86 -0.56 8.68
N ILE A 43 9.58 -1.86 8.59
CA ILE A 43 10.59 -2.91 8.77
C ILE A 43 11.68 -2.81 7.70
N ALA A 44 11.30 -2.57 6.43
CA ALA A 44 12.25 -2.40 5.35
C ALA A 44 13.16 -1.19 5.58
N LYS A 45 12.60 -0.06 6.02
CA LYS A 45 13.34 1.16 6.36
C LYS A 45 14.33 0.92 7.51
N GLU A 46 13.91 0.19 8.55
CA GLU A 46 14.78 -0.13 9.67
C GLU A 46 15.93 -1.06 9.25
N LYS A 47 15.63 -2.10 8.46
CA LYS A 47 16.66 -2.98 7.88
C LYS A 47 17.65 -2.22 7.00
N GLU A 48 17.16 -1.30 6.19
CA GLU A 48 18.00 -0.46 5.33
C GLU A 48 18.86 0.50 6.14
N ALA A 49 18.33 1.10 7.21
CA ALA A 49 19.09 1.94 8.13
C ALA A 49 20.22 1.16 8.82
N ILE A 50 19.94 -0.06 9.30
CA ILE A 50 20.96 -0.95 9.88
C ILE A 50 22.00 -1.31 8.83
N ARG A 51 21.58 -1.69 7.62
CA ARG A 51 22.50 -2.00 6.52
C ARG A 51 23.39 -0.81 6.18
N GLN A 52 22.85 0.40 6.14
CA GLN A 52 23.61 1.62 5.86
C GLN A 52 24.61 1.94 6.99
N ALA A 53 24.23 1.69 8.25
CA ALA A 53 25.12 1.88 9.39
C ALA A 53 26.28 0.86 9.44
N LEU A 54 26.07 -0.37 8.96
CA LEU A 54 27.10 -1.41 8.89
C LEU A 54 28.06 -1.25 7.71
N VAL A 55 27.66 -0.54 6.66
CA VAL A 55 28.48 -0.29 5.45
C VAL A 55 29.34 0.98 5.60
N ARG A 56 29.09 1.80 6.61
CA ARG A 56 29.85 3.01 6.93
C ARG A 56 30.97 2.71 7.92
#